data_AF-A0A8H8BVA9-F1
#
_entry.id   AF-A0A8H8BVA9-F1
#
_cell.length_a   1.000
_cell.length_b   1.000
_cell.length_c   1.000
_cell.angle_alpha   90.00
_cell.angle_beta   90.00
_cell.angle_gamma   90.00
#
_symmetry.space_group_name_H-M   'P 1'
#
loop_
_entity.id
_entity.type
_entity.pdbx_description
1 polymer ?
#
loop_
_entity_poly.entity_id
_entity_poly.type
_entity_poly.pdbx_seq_one_letter_code
_entity_poly.pdbx_strand_id
1 'polypeptide(L)'
;MMQLFVLVLASLAAALPQATPQKGPAPGTIITRCTEPNTIALTFDDGPWTHHASIVNALNAAGAKATFFVTGTLYNCIYSQAAVLNATFAAGHQIASHTWDHKGLNTLSASEITTQMTKLETALANIIGVKPTYMRPPNGATGGQTVSVMKSMGYRLVTWDVDSGDWNRESPASSERKLTVGPHIVLMHETVPSTAQTLAPWTIDWAKKNNLKMVTVAECLGDKEGAYTTPVAKTGAKSC
;
A
#
# COMPACT_ATOMS: atom_id res chain seq x y z
N MET A 1 -66.37 -6.78 41.51
CA MET A 1 -65.28 -7.61 40.95
C MET A 1 -64.30 -6.66 40.28
N MET A 2 -63.10 -6.52 40.83
CA MET A 2 -62.11 -5.51 40.46
C MET A 2 -61.09 -6.15 39.51
N GLN A 3 -61.09 -5.75 38.24
CA GLN A 3 -60.17 -6.27 37.23
C GLN A 3 -58.87 -5.46 37.24
N LEU A 4 -57.79 -6.09 37.71
CA LEU A 4 -56.44 -5.55 37.69
C LEU A 4 -55.87 -5.67 36.26
N PHE A 5 -55.62 -4.53 35.60
CA PHE A 5 -54.83 -4.48 34.37
C PHE A 5 -53.35 -4.38 34.72
N VAL A 6 -52.58 -5.45 34.47
CA VAL A 6 -51.12 -5.44 34.56
C VAL A 6 -50.57 -4.93 33.23
N LEU A 7 -50.06 -3.69 33.20
CA LEU A 7 -49.28 -3.20 32.07
C LEU A 7 -47.87 -3.83 32.11
N VAL A 8 -47.58 -4.70 31.15
CA VAL A 8 -46.23 -5.20 30.90
C VAL A 8 -45.51 -4.20 29.99
N LEU A 9 -44.61 -3.41 30.58
CA LEU A 9 -43.68 -2.54 29.84
C LEU A 9 -42.60 -3.42 29.21
N ALA A 10 -42.71 -3.70 27.92
CA ALA A 10 -41.65 -4.33 27.14
C ALA A 10 -40.54 -3.29 26.89
N SER A 11 -39.43 -3.40 27.62
CA SER A 11 -38.22 -2.61 27.37
C SER A 11 -37.53 -3.12 26.10
N LEU A 12 -37.65 -2.38 24.99
CA LEU A 12 -36.77 -2.58 23.83
C LEU A 12 -35.37 -2.08 24.18
N ALA A 13 -34.49 -2.99 24.61
CA ALA A 13 -33.06 -2.72 24.61
C ALA A 13 -32.58 -2.64 23.15
N ALA A 14 -32.29 -1.44 22.67
CA ALA A 14 -31.63 -1.27 21.38
C ALA A 14 -30.23 -1.90 21.45
N ALA A 15 -30.02 -2.98 20.71
CA ALA A 15 -28.69 -3.58 20.59
C ALA A 15 -27.74 -2.54 19.95
N LEU A 16 -26.66 -2.21 20.66
CA LEU A 16 -25.61 -1.37 20.10
C LEU A 16 -25.03 -2.06 18.85
N PRO A 17 -24.71 -1.31 17.77
CA PRO A 17 -24.07 -1.89 16.60
C PRO A 17 -22.76 -2.54 17.04
N GLN A 18 -22.67 -3.87 16.91
CA GLN A 18 -21.39 -4.55 17.06
C GLN A 18 -20.50 -4.10 15.91
N ALA A 19 -19.35 -3.50 16.23
CA ALA A 19 -18.35 -3.16 15.24
C ALA A 19 -17.97 -4.44 14.48
N THR A 20 -18.19 -4.46 13.17
CA THR A 20 -17.72 -5.55 12.30
C THR A 20 -16.22 -5.76 12.53
N PRO A 21 -15.75 -7.01 12.73
CA PRO A 21 -14.33 -7.28 12.87
C PRO A 21 -13.58 -6.69 11.67
N GLN A 22 -12.60 -5.83 11.94
CA GLN A 22 -11.74 -5.29 10.90
C GLN A 22 -10.99 -6.46 10.25
N LYS A 23 -11.16 -6.66 8.94
CA LYS A 23 -10.71 -7.85 8.22
C LYS A 23 -9.19 -7.90 7.95
N GLY A 24 -8.43 -6.92 8.45
CA GLY A 24 -7.00 -6.76 8.16
C GLY A 24 -6.14 -6.34 9.36
N PRO A 25 -4.82 -6.17 9.16
CA PRO A 25 -3.89 -5.81 10.22
C PRO A 25 -4.24 -4.50 10.91
N ALA A 26 -4.00 -4.42 12.22
CA ALA A 26 -4.18 -3.18 12.96
C ALA A 26 -3.12 -2.12 12.56
N PRO A 27 -3.42 -0.81 12.68
CA PRO A 27 -2.42 0.24 12.54
C PRO A 27 -1.19 0.02 13.45
N GLY A 28 -0.01 0.39 12.95
CA GLY A 28 1.27 0.15 13.63
C GLY A 28 1.84 -1.26 13.45
N THR A 29 1.12 -2.17 12.77
CA THR A 29 1.64 -3.50 12.49
C THR A 29 2.72 -3.42 11.40
N ILE A 30 3.85 -4.09 11.63
CA ILE A 30 4.88 -4.34 10.61
C ILE A 30 4.52 -5.63 9.88
N ILE A 31 4.40 -5.54 8.56
CA ILE A 31 3.91 -6.60 7.69
C ILE A 31 5.02 -6.94 6.71
N THR A 32 5.54 -8.16 6.83
CA THR A 32 6.66 -8.64 5.99
C THR A 32 6.18 -9.56 4.87
N ARG A 33 5.03 -10.21 5.03
CA ARG A 33 4.55 -11.29 4.14
C ARG A 33 3.04 -11.23 3.98
N CYS A 34 2.54 -11.69 2.84
CA CYS A 34 1.11 -11.90 2.62
C CYS A 34 0.57 -13.02 3.53
N THR A 35 -0.73 -12.96 3.85
CA THR A 35 -1.42 -13.96 4.68
C THR A 35 -2.42 -14.78 3.89
N GLU A 36 -2.97 -14.22 2.81
CA GLU A 36 -3.89 -14.94 1.93
C GLU A 36 -3.14 -15.99 1.11
N PRO A 37 -3.63 -17.25 1.07
CA PRO A 37 -2.94 -18.33 0.39
C PRO A 37 -2.90 -18.12 -1.12
N ASN A 38 -1.84 -18.64 -1.76
CA ASN A 38 -1.62 -18.56 -3.20
C ASN A 38 -1.63 -17.12 -3.75
N THR A 39 -1.28 -16.12 -2.94
CA THR A 39 -1.15 -14.72 -3.38
C THR A 39 0.31 -14.32 -3.54
N ILE A 40 0.57 -13.31 -4.35
CA ILE A 40 1.86 -12.63 -4.40
C ILE A 40 1.60 -11.14 -4.62
N ALA A 41 2.17 -10.29 -3.77
CA ALA A 41 2.13 -8.85 -3.93
C ALA A 41 3.43 -8.39 -4.58
N LEU A 42 3.36 -8.05 -5.87
CA LEU A 42 4.42 -7.33 -6.56
C LEU A 42 4.36 -5.88 -6.08
N THR A 43 5.45 -5.39 -5.51
CA THR A 43 5.52 -4.01 -4.98
C THR A 43 6.65 -3.23 -5.63
N PHE A 44 6.40 -1.96 -5.91
CA PHE A 44 7.34 -1.07 -6.59
C PHE A 44 7.48 0.23 -5.82
N ASP A 45 8.71 0.56 -5.44
CA ASP A 45 9.02 1.74 -4.64
C ASP A 45 9.52 2.92 -5.49
N ASP A 46 9.62 4.07 -4.83
CA ASP A 46 10.32 5.30 -5.22
C ASP A 46 9.72 6.19 -6.32
N GLY A 47 8.86 5.65 -7.17
CA GLY A 47 8.22 6.46 -8.21
C GLY A 47 7.03 7.29 -7.71
N PRO A 48 6.13 7.75 -8.60
CA PRO A 48 6.10 7.48 -10.04
C PRO A 48 7.30 8.11 -10.78
N TRP A 49 7.93 7.32 -11.66
CA TRP A 49 9.05 7.77 -12.50
C TRP A 49 9.09 7.07 -13.87
N THR A 50 10.26 7.00 -14.50
CA THR A 50 10.48 6.68 -15.91
C THR A 50 9.81 5.39 -16.40
N HIS A 51 9.71 4.34 -15.59
CA HIS A 51 9.18 3.04 -16.05
C HIS A 51 7.81 2.66 -15.48
N HIS A 52 7.17 3.55 -14.71
CA HIS A 52 5.87 3.30 -14.08
C HIS A 52 4.82 2.82 -15.09
N ALA A 53 4.64 3.57 -16.18
CA ALA A 53 3.61 3.25 -17.19
C ALA A 53 3.87 1.90 -17.89
N SER A 54 5.13 1.56 -18.20
CA SER A 54 5.45 0.26 -18.80
C SER A 54 5.16 -0.91 -17.87
N ILE A 55 5.45 -0.78 -16.58
CA ILE A 55 5.17 -1.80 -15.57
C ILE A 55 3.66 -1.98 -15.41
N VAL A 56 2.91 -0.89 -15.27
CA VAL A 56 1.45 -0.91 -15.17
C VAL A 56 0.82 -1.56 -16.40
N ASN A 57 1.30 -1.25 -17.61
CA ASN A 57 0.81 -1.86 -18.85
C ASN A 57 1.04 -3.38 -18.87
N ALA A 58 2.23 -3.85 -18.46
CA ALA A 58 2.54 -5.28 -18.38
C ALA A 58 1.63 -6.00 -17.37
N LEU A 59 1.40 -5.40 -16.19
CA LEU A 59 0.50 -5.94 -15.18
C LEU A 59 -0.96 -6.00 -15.69
N ASN A 60 -1.44 -4.93 -16.33
CA ASN A 60 -2.79 -4.88 -16.88
C ASN A 60 -3.01 -5.93 -17.98
N ALA A 61 -2.06 -6.06 -18.91
CA ALA A 61 -2.09 -7.09 -19.95
C ALA A 61 -2.11 -8.51 -19.36
N ALA A 62 -1.56 -8.68 -18.15
CA ALA A 62 -1.54 -9.93 -17.42
C ALA A 62 -2.78 -10.17 -16.54
N GLY A 63 -3.71 -9.20 -16.43
CA GLY A 63 -4.80 -9.25 -15.46
C GLY A 63 -4.34 -9.18 -13.99
N ALA A 64 -3.12 -8.72 -13.74
CA ALA A 64 -2.49 -8.65 -12.44
C ALA A 64 -2.75 -7.29 -11.75
N LYS A 65 -2.69 -7.28 -10.42
CA LYS A 65 -2.61 -6.05 -9.61
C LYS A 65 -1.30 -6.04 -8.82
N ALA A 66 -0.90 -4.83 -8.44
CA ALA A 66 0.37 -4.54 -7.77
C ALA A 66 0.19 -3.36 -6.82
N THR A 67 1.20 -3.10 -6.00
CA THR A 67 1.23 -1.96 -5.09
C THR A 67 2.41 -1.06 -5.40
N PHE A 68 2.16 0.24 -5.56
CA PHE A 68 3.17 1.26 -5.82
C PHE A 68 3.32 2.13 -4.57
N PHE A 69 4.48 2.07 -3.93
CA PHE A 69 4.84 2.93 -2.81
C PHE A 69 5.48 4.20 -3.36
N VAL A 70 4.68 5.26 -3.45
CA VAL A 70 5.06 6.47 -4.18
C VAL A 70 5.63 7.53 -3.26
N THR A 71 6.53 8.34 -3.80
CA THR A 71 7.10 9.51 -3.13
C THR A 71 6.49 10.81 -3.64
N GLY A 72 6.63 11.88 -2.88
CA GLY A 72 6.17 13.23 -3.26
C GLY A 72 7.14 13.96 -4.19
N THR A 73 8.44 13.89 -3.90
CA THR A 73 9.47 14.74 -4.54
C THR A 73 10.81 14.05 -4.77
N LEU A 74 10.94 12.71 -4.66
CA LEU A 74 12.25 12.05 -4.77
C LEU A 74 12.91 12.28 -6.13
N TYR A 75 12.19 11.95 -7.22
CA TYR A 75 12.70 12.15 -8.58
C TYR A 75 12.08 13.36 -9.28
N ASN A 76 10.80 13.62 -9.01
CA ASN A 76 10.08 14.77 -9.52
C ASN A 76 8.88 15.03 -8.64
N CYS A 77 8.28 16.21 -8.78
CA CYS A 77 7.06 16.54 -8.08
C CYS A 77 5.91 15.62 -8.51
N ILE A 78 5.27 14.97 -7.56
CA ILE A 78 4.17 14.02 -7.77
C ILE A 78 3.00 14.59 -8.60
N TYR A 79 2.74 15.89 -8.50
CA TYR A 79 1.69 16.54 -9.31
C TYR A 79 1.99 16.54 -10.81
N SER A 80 3.26 16.52 -11.21
CA SER A 80 3.65 16.35 -12.63
C SER A 80 3.34 14.94 -13.14
N GLN A 81 3.13 13.99 -12.23
CA GLN A 81 2.82 12.58 -12.49
C GLN A 81 1.34 12.26 -12.18
N ALA A 82 0.49 13.28 -12.00
CA ALA A 82 -0.90 13.09 -11.58
C ALA A 82 -1.70 12.21 -12.55
N ALA A 83 -1.49 12.37 -13.86
CA ALA A 83 -2.20 11.61 -14.88
C ALA A 83 -1.89 10.10 -14.80
N VAL A 84 -0.60 9.73 -14.63
CA VAL A 84 -0.21 8.33 -14.53
C VAL A 84 -0.72 7.70 -13.24
N LEU A 85 -0.65 8.41 -12.11
CA LEU A 85 -1.20 7.91 -10.84
C LEU A 85 -2.71 7.71 -10.88
N ASN A 86 -3.45 8.61 -11.53
CA ASN A 86 -4.89 8.46 -11.69
C ASN A 86 -5.23 7.23 -12.55
N ALA A 87 -4.53 7.03 -13.66
CA ALA A 87 -4.70 5.85 -14.51
C ALA A 87 -4.36 4.54 -13.76
N THR A 88 -3.26 4.52 -13.01
CA THR A 88 -2.83 3.36 -12.22
C THR A 88 -3.85 3.02 -11.12
N PHE A 89 -4.37 4.03 -10.42
CA PHE A 89 -5.42 3.85 -9.43
C PHE A 89 -6.75 3.37 -10.05
N ALA A 90 -7.17 3.98 -11.16
CA ALA A 90 -8.39 3.58 -11.88
C ALA A 90 -8.30 2.16 -12.46
N ALA A 91 -7.09 1.70 -12.80
CA ALA A 91 -6.83 0.32 -13.19
C ALA A 91 -6.87 -0.66 -11.99
N GLY A 92 -7.07 -0.19 -10.76
CA GLY A 92 -7.24 -1.02 -9.57
C GLY A 92 -5.93 -1.46 -8.90
N HIS A 93 -4.80 -0.85 -9.28
CA HIS A 93 -3.57 -1.01 -8.50
C HIS A 93 -3.68 -0.23 -7.18
N GLN A 94 -2.93 -0.67 -6.18
CA GLN A 94 -2.84 0.05 -4.92
C GLN A 94 -1.73 1.10 -5.02
N ILE A 95 -2.07 2.37 -4.80
CA ILE A 95 -1.11 3.43 -4.48
C ILE A 95 -0.98 3.52 -2.96
N ALA A 96 0.24 3.43 -2.44
CA ALA A 96 0.58 3.49 -1.02
C ALA A 96 1.68 4.53 -0.76
N SER A 97 1.87 4.93 0.50
CA SER A 97 2.81 6.01 0.84
C SER A 97 4.26 5.51 0.97
N HIS A 98 5.21 6.23 0.39
CA HIS A 98 6.64 6.07 0.62
C HIS A 98 7.31 7.35 1.12
N THR A 99 6.57 8.14 1.90
CA THR A 99 6.96 9.48 2.42
C THR A 99 7.02 10.56 1.35
N TRP A 100 7.23 11.82 1.75
CA TRP A 100 7.27 12.94 0.82
C TRP A 100 8.60 12.98 0.07
N ASP A 101 9.72 12.97 0.77
CA ASP A 101 11.07 13.17 0.19
C ASP A 101 12.02 11.98 0.40
N HIS A 102 11.48 10.80 0.76
CA HIS A 102 12.24 9.56 0.96
C HIS A 102 13.23 9.59 2.15
N LYS A 103 13.00 10.45 3.14
CA LYS A 103 13.81 10.43 4.37
C LYS A 103 13.57 9.16 5.20
N GLY A 104 14.67 8.57 5.70
CA GLY A 104 14.62 7.51 6.69
C GLY A 104 13.96 7.99 7.98
N LEU A 105 12.87 7.35 8.39
CA LEU A 105 12.02 7.83 9.48
C LEU A 105 12.62 7.59 10.88
N ASN A 106 13.53 6.62 11.01
CA ASN A 106 14.10 6.20 12.29
C ASN A 106 14.97 7.26 12.99
N THR A 107 15.38 8.31 12.28
CA THR A 107 16.18 9.43 12.81
C THR A 107 15.39 10.71 13.00
N LEU A 108 14.12 10.74 12.58
CA LEU A 108 13.27 11.92 12.61
C LEU A 108 12.46 11.98 13.91
N SER A 109 12.09 13.21 14.30
CA SER A 109 11.10 13.45 15.35
C SER A 109 9.68 13.10 14.88
N ALA A 110 8.74 12.87 15.81
CA ALA A 110 7.34 12.59 15.46
C ALA A 110 6.68 13.64 14.55
N SER A 111 6.99 14.93 14.74
CA SER A 111 6.44 16.01 13.91
C SER A 111 7.00 15.98 12.47
N GLU A 112 8.28 15.67 12.32
CA GLU A 112 8.92 15.49 11.02
C GLU A 112 8.36 14.27 10.28
N ILE A 113 8.20 13.13 10.97
CA ILE A 113 7.55 11.93 10.42
C ILE A 113 6.12 12.27 9.97
N THR A 114 5.35 12.95 10.83
CA THR A 114 3.97 13.35 10.51
C THR A 114 3.94 14.27 9.28
N THR A 115 4.91 15.18 9.15
CA THR A 115 5.03 16.07 7.98
C THR A 115 5.31 15.29 6.70
N GLN A 116 6.18 14.28 6.75
CA GLN A 116 6.47 13.41 5.60
C GLN A 116 5.20 12.71 5.09
N MET A 117 4.35 12.23 6.00
CA MET A 117 3.13 11.51 5.63
C MET A 117 2.02 12.46 5.15
N THR A 118 1.75 13.53 5.90
CA THR A 118 0.62 14.43 5.62
C THR A 118 0.78 15.23 4.33
N LYS A 119 2.02 15.57 3.93
CA LYS A 119 2.27 16.19 2.62
C LYS A 119 1.87 15.27 1.47
N LEU A 120 2.28 14.00 1.54
CA LEU A 120 1.95 13.03 0.51
C LEU A 120 0.45 12.68 0.52
N GLU A 121 -0.17 12.55 1.69
CA GLU A 121 -1.63 12.40 1.81
C GLU A 121 -2.40 13.51 1.12
N THR A 122 -1.96 14.76 1.31
CA THR A 122 -2.61 15.92 0.69
C THR A 122 -2.51 15.85 -0.83
N ALA A 123 -1.34 15.49 -1.36
CA ALA A 123 -1.16 15.32 -2.80
C ALA A 123 -2.01 14.18 -3.36
N LEU A 124 -2.03 13.02 -2.72
CA LEU A 124 -2.84 11.88 -3.17
C LEU A 124 -4.35 12.15 -3.04
N ALA A 125 -4.79 12.86 -2.00
CA ALA A 125 -6.18 13.31 -1.91
C ALA A 125 -6.55 14.22 -3.10
N ASN A 126 -5.67 15.12 -3.51
CA ASN A 126 -5.90 15.97 -4.68
C ASN A 126 -5.93 15.16 -6.00
N ILE A 127 -4.96 14.25 -6.19
CA ILE A 127 -4.74 13.51 -7.45
C ILE A 127 -5.74 12.36 -7.64
N ILE A 128 -5.85 11.48 -6.65
CA ILE A 128 -6.65 10.24 -6.73
C ILE A 128 -7.86 10.23 -5.81
N GLY A 129 -8.06 11.26 -4.97
CA GLY A 129 -9.28 11.40 -4.17
C GLY A 129 -9.36 10.52 -2.94
N VAL A 130 -8.24 9.91 -2.53
CA VAL A 130 -8.15 9.03 -1.36
C VAL A 130 -6.84 9.24 -0.60
N LYS A 131 -6.81 8.84 0.68
CA LYS A 131 -5.58 8.79 1.48
C LYS A 131 -5.21 7.34 1.78
N PRO A 132 -3.98 6.89 1.48
CA PRO A 132 -3.54 5.54 1.82
C PRO A 132 -3.51 5.29 3.33
N THR A 133 -3.77 4.05 3.74
CA THR A 133 -3.56 3.56 5.13
C THR A 133 -2.38 2.59 5.22
N TYR A 134 -1.69 2.39 4.10
CA TYR A 134 -0.49 1.56 3.99
C TYR A 134 0.69 2.44 3.59
N MET A 135 1.82 2.18 4.21
CA MET A 135 3.08 2.82 3.85
C MET A 135 4.23 1.85 3.96
N ARG A 136 5.28 2.11 3.21
CA ARG A 136 6.57 1.45 3.38
C ARG A 136 7.56 2.48 3.92
N PRO A 137 8.25 2.22 5.04
CA PRO A 137 9.31 3.11 5.50
C PRO A 137 10.49 3.05 4.52
N PRO A 138 11.05 4.20 4.08
CA PRO A 138 12.30 4.24 3.34
C PRO A 138 13.38 3.40 4.04
N ASN A 139 14.12 2.61 3.25
CA ASN A 139 15.13 1.65 3.72
C ASN A 139 14.62 0.56 4.68
N GLY A 140 13.30 0.33 4.76
CA GLY A 140 12.71 -0.60 5.73
C GLY A 140 12.87 -0.16 7.19
N ALA A 141 13.21 1.11 7.42
CA ALA A 141 13.58 1.62 8.74
C ALA A 141 12.35 1.78 9.65
N THR A 142 12.16 0.85 10.59
CA THR A 142 11.03 0.81 11.54
C THR A 142 11.39 1.25 12.96
N GLY A 143 12.64 1.65 13.20
CA GLY A 143 13.13 2.08 14.51
C GLY A 143 12.63 3.46 14.96
N GLY A 144 13.10 3.89 16.14
CA GLY A 144 12.78 5.20 16.71
C GLY A 144 11.29 5.35 17.02
N GLN A 145 10.69 6.47 16.59
CA GLN A 145 9.27 6.77 16.78
C GLN A 145 8.39 6.31 15.60
N THR A 146 8.96 5.62 14.61
CA THR A 146 8.27 5.29 13.36
C THR A 146 6.98 4.51 13.59
N VAL A 147 7.05 3.38 14.31
CA VAL A 147 5.87 2.53 14.54
C VAL A 147 4.80 3.23 15.37
N SER A 148 5.18 3.98 16.41
CA SER A 148 4.21 4.66 17.27
C SER A 148 3.48 5.79 16.55
N VAL A 149 4.19 6.56 15.71
CA VAL A 149 3.59 7.60 14.86
C VAL A 149 2.73 6.97 13.78
N MET A 150 3.18 5.90 13.11
CA MET A 150 2.35 5.23 12.11
C MET A 150 1.06 4.66 12.72
N LYS A 151 1.15 4.11 13.94
CA LYS A 151 -0.03 3.65 14.69
C LYS A 151 -1.01 4.80 14.96
N SER A 152 -0.54 5.95 15.45
CA SER A 152 -1.40 7.09 15.76
C SER A 152 -2.04 7.70 14.51
N MET A 153 -1.35 7.63 13.38
CA MET A 153 -1.82 8.10 12.08
C MET A 153 -2.69 7.06 11.33
N GLY A 154 -2.88 5.86 11.86
CA GLY A 154 -3.71 4.82 11.23
C GLY A 154 -3.01 4.01 10.12
N TYR A 155 -1.68 4.13 9.98
CA TYR A 155 -0.90 3.43 8.97
C TYR A 155 -0.51 2.01 9.39
N ARG A 156 -0.48 1.11 8.40
CA ARG A 156 0.18 -0.19 8.46
C ARG A 156 1.53 -0.09 7.74
N LEU A 157 2.58 -0.67 8.32
CA LEU A 157 3.94 -0.60 7.79
C LEU A 157 4.22 -1.87 6.99
N VAL A 158 4.57 -1.71 5.71
CA VAL A 158 4.83 -2.83 4.80
C VAL A 158 6.33 -2.90 4.53
N THR A 159 6.97 -3.99 4.91
CA THR A 159 8.32 -4.36 4.48
C THR A 159 8.21 -5.44 3.39
N TRP A 160 9.06 -6.46 3.41
CA TRP A 160 9.11 -7.50 2.39
C TRP A 160 9.82 -8.72 2.95
N ASP A 161 9.44 -9.89 2.46
CA ASP A 161 10.15 -11.15 2.71
C ASP A 161 11.03 -11.57 1.54
N VAL A 162 10.80 -10.98 0.36
CA VAL A 162 11.65 -11.15 -0.83
C VAL A 162 12.17 -9.78 -1.27
N ASP A 163 13.44 -9.52 -1.02
CA ASP A 163 14.16 -8.39 -1.62
C ASP A 163 14.77 -8.81 -2.95
N SER A 164 14.31 -8.21 -4.06
CA SER A 164 14.88 -8.52 -5.36
C SER A 164 16.36 -8.16 -5.46
N GLY A 165 16.82 -7.14 -4.75
CA GLY A 165 18.16 -6.57 -4.85
C GLY A 165 18.38 -5.69 -6.09
N ASP A 166 17.32 -5.34 -6.81
CA ASP A 166 17.38 -4.54 -8.05
C ASP A 166 18.00 -3.15 -7.83
N TRP A 167 17.69 -2.52 -6.69
CA TRP A 167 18.29 -1.27 -6.23
C TRP A 167 19.82 -1.36 -6.02
N ASN A 168 20.33 -2.55 -5.71
CA ASN A 168 21.75 -2.81 -5.46
C ASN A 168 22.46 -3.48 -6.66
N ARG A 169 21.92 -3.27 -7.87
CA ARG A 169 22.50 -3.78 -9.14
C ARG A 169 22.60 -5.31 -9.21
N GLU A 170 21.82 -6.03 -8.42
CA GLU A 170 21.67 -7.46 -8.64
C GLU A 170 21.02 -7.73 -9.99
N SER A 171 21.43 -8.80 -10.67
CA SER A 171 20.80 -9.19 -11.93
C SER A 171 19.40 -9.77 -11.68
N PRO A 172 18.46 -9.67 -12.65
CA PRO A 172 17.16 -10.31 -12.53
C PRO A 172 17.26 -11.78 -12.15
N ALA A 173 18.18 -12.54 -12.77
CA ALA A 173 18.41 -13.95 -12.44
C ALA A 173 18.80 -14.20 -10.96
N SER A 174 19.41 -13.22 -10.27
CA SER A 174 19.65 -13.31 -8.83
C SER A 174 18.34 -13.23 -8.04
N SER A 175 17.49 -12.26 -8.39
CA SER A 175 16.15 -12.10 -7.81
C SER A 175 15.27 -13.33 -8.05
N GLU A 176 15.32 -13.91 -9.25
CA GLU A 176 14.57 -15.12 -9.63
C GLU A 176 14.84 -16.29 -8.68
N ARG A 177 16.10 -16.49 -8.27
CA ARG A 177 16.50 -17.58 -7.35
C ARG A 177 15.99 -17.39 -5.92
N LYS A 178 15.58 -16.19 -5.54
CA LYS A 178 15.04 -15.89 -4.20
C LYS A 178 13.55 -16.23 -4.10
N LEU A 179 12.86 -16.41 -5.23
CA LEU A 179 11.42 -16.65 -5.27
C LEU A 179 11.08 -18.14 -5.16
N THR A 180 10.13 -18.42 -4.27
CA THR A 180 9.54 -19.75 -4.06
C THR A 180 8.03 -19.67 -4.17
N VAL A 181 7.35 -20.78 -4.48
CA VAL A 181 5.87 -20.79 -4.50
C VAL A 181 5.34 -20.55 -3.09
N GLY A 182 4.57 -19.48 -2.90
CA GLY A 182 3.97 -19.13 -1.62
C GLY A 182 3.50 -17.68 -1.55
N PRO A 183 2.90 -17.29 -0.41
CA PRO A 183 2.48 -15.92 -0.17
C PRO A 183 3.70 -15.02 0.00
N HIS A 184 3.90 -14.01 -0.84
CA HIS A 184 5.09 -13.17 -0.80
C HIS A 184 4.75 -11.68 -0.99
N ILE A 185 5.50 -10.81 -0.32
CA ILE A 185 5.60 -9.38 -0.63
C ILE A 185 6.99 -9.15 -1.23
N VAL A 186 7.03 -8.83 -2.52
CA VAL A 186 8.28 -8.69 -3.27
C VAL A 186 8.65 -7.21 -3.38
N LEU A 187 9.81 -6.81 -2.87
CA LEU A 187 10.39 -5.48 -3.06
C LEU A 187 11.08 -5.37 -4.42
N MET A 188 10.65 -4.39 -5.21
CA MET A 188 11.27 -3.94 -6.45
C MET A 188 11.15 -2.41 -6.54
N HIS A 189 11.80 -1.81 -7.54
CA HIS A 189 11.81 -0.37 -7.76
C HIS A 189 11.47 -0.06 -9.22
N GLU A 190 10.43 0.75 -9.45
CA GLU A 190 10.01 1.12 -10.81
C GLU A 190 10.94 2.14 -11.49
N THR A 191 11.99 2.55 -10.80
CA THR A 191 13.03 3.46 -11.28
C THR A 191 14.18 2.70 -11.94
N VAL A 192 14.21 1.36 -11.81
CA VAL A 192 15.27 0.50 -12.32
C VAL A 192 14.88 -0.08 -13.71
N PRO A 193 15.69 0.13 -14.76
CA PRO A 193 15.35 -0.32 -16.12
C PRO A 193 15.20 -1.84 -16.23
N SER A 194 16.10 -2.62 -15.61
CA SER A 194 16.04 -4.09 -15.61
C SER A 194 14.82 -4.61 -14.86
N THR A 195 14.29 -3.86 -13.89
CA THR A 195 13.05 -4.18 -13.20
C THR A 195 11.88 -4.13 -14.17
N ALA A 196 11.75 -3.04 -14.93
CA ALA A 196 10.68 -2.87 -15.89
C ALA A 196 10.79 -3.79 -17.11
N GLN A 197 12.00 -3.99 -17.63
CA GLN A 197 12.24 -4.69 -18.90
C GLN A 197 12.35 -6.21 -18.73
N THR A 198 12.76 -6.70 -17.56
CA THR A 198 13.07 -8.12 -17.36
C THR A 198 12.41 -8.69 -16.11
N LEU A 199 12.70 -8.15 -14.92
CA LEU A 199 12.29 -8.79 -13.67
C LEU A 199 10.77 -8.80 -13.47
N ALA A 200 10.08 -7.69 -13.68
CA ALA A 200 8.63 -7.63 -13.51
C ALA A 200 7.89 -8.51 -14.54
N PRO A 201 8.20 -8.46 -15.86
CA PRO A 201 7.66 -9.40 -16.84
C PRO A 201 7.90 -10.87 -16.46
N TRP A 202 9.13 -11.21 -16.06
CA TRP A 202 9.45 -12.57 -15.63
C TRP A 202 8.64 -12.99 -14.41
N THR A 203 8.53 -12.12 -13.40
CA THR A 203 7.80 -12.42 -12.15
C THR A 203 6.32 -12.64 -12.42
N ILE A 204 5.74 -11.86 -13.34
CA ILE A 204 4.36 -12.02 -13.79
C ILE A 204 4.15 -13.40 -14.43
N ASP A 205 5.03 -13.79 -15.36
CA ASP A 205 4.92 -15.07 -16.05
C ASP A 205 5.18 -16.26 -15.13
N TRP A 206 6.16 -16.14 -14.23
CA TRP A 206 6.46 -17.14 -13.22
C TRP A 206 5.28 -17.32 -12.25
N ALA A 207 4.67 -16.23 -11.77
CA ALA A 207 3.51 -16.30 -10.88
C ALA A 207 2.31 -16.98 -11.55
N LYS A 208 2.03 -16.65 -12.82
CA LYS A 208 0.98 -17.32 -13.62
C LYS A 208 1.23 -18.82 -13.75
N LYS A 209 2.44 -19.23 -14.12
CA LYS A 209 2.82 -20.65 -14.26
C LYS A 209 2.66 -21.44 -12.95
N ASN A 210 2.83 -20.77 -11.82
CA ASN A 210 2.70 -21.36 -10.49
C ASN A 210 1.31 -21.14 -9.85
N ASN A 211 0.31 -20.68 -10.62
CA ASN A 211 -1.06 -20.46 -10.16
C ASN A 211 -1.18 -19.48 -8.96
N LEU A 212 -0.28 -18.50 -8.87
CA LEU A 212 -0.32 -17.45 -7.86
C LEU A 212 -1.18 -16.27 -8.32
N LYS A 213 -2.02 -15.76 -7.43
CA LYS A 213 -2.81 -14.54 -7.63
C LYS A 213 -1.93 -13.31 -7.38
N MET A 214 -1.65 -12.55 -8.43
CA MET A 214 -0.95 -11.28 -8.33
C MET A 214 -1.93 -10.18 -7.91
N VAL A 215 -1.87 -9.78 -6.64
CA VAL A 215 -2.85 -8.90 -6.01
C VAL A 215 -2.16 -7.71 -5.32
N THR A 216 -2.95 -6.75 -4.86
CA THR A 216 -2.44 -5.63 -4.05
C THR A 216 -2.00 -6.14 -2.66
N VAL A 217 -1.18 -5.35 -1.94
CA VAL A 217 -0.78 -5.69 -0.57
C VAL A 217 -2.00 -5.76 0.33
N ALA A 218 -2.93 -4.81 0.22
CA ALA A 218 -4.18 -4.83 0.99
C ALA A 218 -4.99 -6.12 0.74
N GLU A 219 -5.13 -6.54 -0.52
CA GLU A 219 -5.85 -7.76 -0.87
C GLU A 219 -5.12 -9.03 -0.41
N CYS A 220 -3.78 -9.08 -0.48
CA CYS A 220 -3.00 -10.23 0.00
C CYS A 220 -3.02 -10.39 1.53
N LEU A 221 -3.56 -9.39 2.24
CA LEU A 221 -3.75 -9.35 3.69
C LEU A 221 -5.23 -9.47 4.09
N GLY A 222 -6.13 -9.70 3.14
CA GLY A 222 -7.58 -9.76 3.40
C GLY A 222 -8.24 -8.41 3.72
N ASP A 223 -7.54 -7.29 3.49
CA ASP A 223 -7.92 -5.92 3.89
C ASP A 223 -8.24 -5.01 2.69
N LYS A 224 -8.88 -5.56 1.64
CA LYS A 224 -9.11 -4.86 0.37
C LYS A 224 -9.81 -3.51 0.56
N GLU A 225 -10.82 -3.46 1.43
CA GLU A 225 -11.60 -2.26 1.75
C GLU A 225 -10.85 -1.32 2.70
N GLY A 226 -9.82 -1.80 3.39
CA GLY A 226 -9.04 -1.02 4.36
C GLY A 226 -7.85 -0.27 3.77
N ALA A 227 -7.60 -0.36 2.45
CA ALA A 227 -6.45 0.25 1.78
C ALA A 227 -6.40 1.79 1.84
N TYR A 228 -7.57 2.42 2.03
CA TYR A 228 -7.76 3.87 1.92
C TYR A 228 -8.75 4.40 2.96
N THR A 229 -8.66 5.70 3.23
CA THR A 229 -9.71 6.45 3.92
C THR A 229 -10.44 7.40 2.97
N THR A 230 -11.76 7.49 3.14
CA THR A 230 -12.67 8.41 2.44
C THR A 230 -13.82 8.83 3.38
N PRO A 231 -14.48 9.97 3.15
CA PRO A 231 -14.14 11.01 2.18
C PRO A 231 -12.89 11.81 2.62
N VAL A 232 -12.16 12.38 1.66
CA VAL A 232 -10.99 13.24 1.94
C VAL A 232 -11.19 14.61 1.32
N ALA A 233 -10.87 15.65 2.11
CA ALA A 233 -10.92 17.02 1.63
C ALA A 233 -9.76 17.26 0.63
N LYS A 234 -10.09 17.85 -0.52
CA LYS A 234 -9.10 18.32 -1.49
C LYS A 234 -8.72 19.76 -1.18
N THR A 235 -7.43 20.07 -1.21
CA THR A 235 -6.94 21.45 -1.06
C THR A 235 -6.86 22.17 -2.41
N GLY A 236 -6.90 21.43 -3.52
CA GLY A 236 -6.76 21.98 -4.86
C GLY A 236 -5.32 22.35 -5.24
N ALA A 237 -4.33 22.03 -4.40
CA ALA A 237 -2.92 22.19 -4.73
C ALA A 237 -2.57 21.37 -5.99
N LYS A 238 -1.72 21.96 -6.84
CA LYS A 238 -1.28 21.38 -8.12
C LYS A 238 0.23 21.36 -8.29
N SER A 239 0.98 21.71 -7.24
CA SER A 239 2.43 21.63 -7.21
C SER A 239 2.93 21.26 -5.82
N CYS A 240 4.15 20.77 -5.82
CA CYS A 240 5.08 20.79 -4.71
C CYS A 240 5.68 22.21 -4.63
#